data_AF-A0A968YAK8-F1
#
_entry.id   AF-A0A968YAK8-F1
#
_cell.length_a   1.000
_cell.length_b   1.000
_cell.length_c   1.000
_cell.angle_alpha   90.00
_cell.angle_beta   90.00
_cell.angle_gamma   90.00
#
_symmetry.space_group_name_H-M   'P 1'
#
loop_
_entity.id
_entity.type
_entity.pdbx_description
1 polymer ?
#
loop_
_entity_poly.entity_id
_entity_poly.type
_entity_poly.pdbx_seq_one_letter_code
_entity_poly.pdbx_strand_id
1 'polypeptide(L)' 'MGIGRAQQVIRAIEQEILSWYDSQSNVYPAPDTIVQQMQQQLKVEQQRAERLADRLRELGEDPDRL' A
#
# COMPACT_ATOMS: atom_id res chain seq x y z
N MET A 1 10.56 0.19 -18.48
CA MET A 1 11.15 0.77 -17.27
C MET A 1 12.35 1.60 -17.68
N GLY A 2 12.56 2.74 -17.05
CA GLY A 2 13.64 3.66 -17.39
C GLY A 2 14.03 4.52 -16.20
N ILE A 3 15.11 5.27 -16.38
CA ILE A 3 15.63 6.21 -15.38
C ILE A 3 15.30 7.63 -15.83
N GLY A 4 14.78 8.46 -14.93
CA GLY A 4 14.44 9.85 -15.17
C GLY A 4 14.73 10.73 -13.97
N ARG A 5 14.39 12.03 -14.07
CA ARG A 5 14.63 13.02 -13.01
C ARG A 5 13.32 13.35 -12.30
N ALA A 6 13.34 13.30 -10.97
CA ALA A 6 12.20 13.60 -10.11
C ALA A 6 12.58 14.62 -9.05
N GLN A 7 11.69 15.57 -8.79
CA GLN A 7 11.80 16.47 -7.65
C GLN A 7 11.33 15.73 -6.40
N GLN A 8 12.17 15.62 -5.38
CA GLN A 8 11.82 15.00 -4.09
C GLN A 8 12.37 15.78 -2.91
N VAL A 9 11.66 15.70 -1.78
CA VAL A 9 12.12 16.26 -0.51
C VAL A 9 12.79 15.16 0.30
N ILE A 10 14.10 15.24 0.47
CA ILE A 10 14.88 14.30 1.27
C ILE A 10 15.47 15.07 2.45
N ARG A 11 15.17 14.62 3.67
CA ARG A 11 15.60 15.29 4.92
C ARG A 11 15.26 16.79 4.94
N ALA A 12 14.04 17.13 4.51
CA ALA A 12 13.52 18.50 4.40
C ALA A 12 14.19 19.40 3.36
N ILE A 13 15.03 18.86 2.46
CA ILE A 13 15.65 19.61 1.37
C ILE A 13 15.01 19.14 0.06
N GLU A 14 14.52 20.08 -0.74
CA GLU A 14 14.06 19.82 -2.09
C GLU A 14 15.24 19.60 -3.03
N GLN A 15 15.26 18.46 -3.72
CA GLN A 15 16.36 18.07 -4.61
C GLN A 15 15.83 17.38 -5.86
N GLU A 16 16.53 17.60 -6.98
CA GLU A 16 16.34 16.81 -8.20
C GLU A 16 17.15 15.53 -8.06
N ILE A 17 16.47 14.38 -8.03
CA ILE A 17 17.09 13.08 -7.90
C ILE A 17 16.83 12.23 -9.14
N LEU A 18 17.67 11.22 -9.33
CA LEU A 18 17.50 10.24 -10.36
C LEU A 18 16.63 9.09 -9.84
N SER A 19 15.48 8.87 -10.48
CA SER A 19 14.47 7.90 -10.05
C SER A 19 14.14 6.91 -11.16
N TRP A 20 13.76 5.70 -10.75
CA TRP A 20 13.19 4.72 -11.66
C TRP A 20 11.73 5.03 -11.96
N TYR A 21 11.33 4.76 -13.20
CA TYR A 21 9.95 4.91 -13.66
C TYR A 21 9.41 3.57 -14.14
N ASP A 22 8.15 3.31 -13.83
CA ASP A 22 7.41 2.18 -14.36
C ASP A 22 7.08 2.37 -15.86
N SER A 23 6.39 1.41 -16.47
CA SER A 23 5.98 1.50 -17.88
C SER A 23 4.90 2.57 -18.16
N GLN A 24 4.28 3.11 -17.12
CA GLN A 24 3.24 4.14 -17.18
C GLN A 24 3.80 5.53 -16.87
N SER A 25 5.13 5.67 -16.73
CA SER A 25 5.83 6.91 -16.35
C SER A 25 5.53 7.40 -14.93
N ASN A 26 5.11 6.52 -14.03
CA ASN A 26 5.06 6.84 -12.60
C ASN A 26 6.42 6.60 -11.97
N VAL A 27 6.81 7.50 -11.06
CA VAL A 27 8.01 7.31 -10.22
C VAL A 27 7.82 6.07 -9.36
N TYR A 28 8.79 5.17 -9.40
CA TYR A 28 8.77 3.99 -8.55
C TYR A 28 8.85 4.44 -7.08
N PRO A 29 7.88 4.08 -6.24
CA PRO A 29 7.86 4.52 -4.86
C PRO A 29 9.07 3.98 -4.10
N ALA A 30 9.55 4.76 -3.12
CA ALA A 30 10.62 4.31 -2.23
C ALA A 30 10.18 3.03 -1.50
N PRO A 31 11.10 2.09 -1.19
CA PRO A 31 10.76 0.85 -0.51
C PRO A 31 9.95 1.06 0.78
N ASP A 32 10.31 2.06 1.58
CA ASP A 32 9.59 2.40 2.81
C ASP A 32 8.14 2.83 2.54
N THR A 33 7.91 3.58 1.47
CA THR A 33 6.55 3.97 1.03
C THR A 33 5.74 2.76 0.61
N ILE A 34 6.34 1.82 -0.12
CA ILE A 34 5.67 0.56 -0.52
C ILE A 34 5.27 -0.23 0.73
N VAL A 35 6.19 -0.40 1.68
CA VAL A 35 5.92 -1.13 2.93
C VAL A 35 4.81 -0.47 3.73
N GLN A 36 4.83 0.86 3.88
CA GLN A 36 3.78 1.60 4.57
C GLN A 36 2.42 1.44 3.88
N GLN A 37 2.38 1.53 2.55
CA GLN A 37 1.16 1.34 1.77
C GLN A 37 0.62 -0.09 1.90
N MET A 38 1.47 -1.10 1.83
CA MET A 38 1.09 -2.50 2.03
C MET A 38 0.56 -2.75 3.44
N GLN A 39 1.20 -2.20 4.47
CA GLN A 39 0.73 -2.31 5.85
C GLN A 39 -0.64 -1.66 6.04
N GLN A 40 -0.86 -0.51 5.42
CA GLN A 40 -2.16 0.18 5.48
C GLN A 40 -3.24 -0.64 4.77
N GLN A 41 -2.95 -1.19 3.60
CA GLN A 41 -3.88 -2.07 2.86
C GLN A 41 -4.21 -3.33 3.67
N LEU A 42 -3.20 -3.96 4.28
CA LEU A 42 -3.41 -5.15 5.10
C LEU A 42 -4.32 -4.86 6.30
N LYS A 43 -4.13 -3.72 6.97
CA LYS A 43 -5.01 -3.31 8.09
C LYS A 43 -6.46 -3.10 7.62
N VAL A 44 -6.66 -2.44 6.48
CA VAL A 44 -8.00 -2.22 5.93
C VAL A 44 -8.67 -3.54 5.59
N GLU A 45 -7.93 -4.48 5.02
CA GLU A 45 -8.46 -5.78 4.64
C GLU A 45 -8.77 -6.66 5.86
N GLN A 46 -7.91 -6.66 6.87
CA GLN A 46 -8.19 -7.33 8.15
C GLN A 46 -9.47 -6.80 8.80
N GLN A 47 -9.64 -5.47 8.87
CA GLN A 47 -10.86 -4.87 9.40
C GLN A 47 -12.11 -5.23 8.58
N ARG A 48 -11.98 -5.40 7.26
CA ARG A 48 -13.08 -5.87 6.41
C ARG A 48 -13.42 -7.32 6.69
N ALA A 49 -12.41 -8.17 6.81
CA ALA A 49 -12.58 -9.58 7.13
C ALA A 49 -13.22 -9.77 8.51
N GLU A 50 -12.77 -9.03 9.53
CA GLU A 50 -13.37 -9.03 10.88
C GLU A 50 -14.85 -8.65 10.84
N ARG A 51 -15.19 -7.54 10.18
CA ARG A 51 -16.59 -7.11 10.04
C ARG A 51 -17.43 -8.16 9.31
N LEU A 52 -16.89 -8.82 8.30
CA LEU A 52 -17.60 -9.87 7.57
C LEU A 52 -17.80 -11.10 8.45
N ALA A 53 -16.78 -11.53 9.19
CA ALA A 53 -16.86 -12.62 10.14
C ALA A 53 -17.93 -12.35 11.21
N ASP A 54 -17.99 -11.14 11.76
CA ASP A 54 -19.02 -10.74 12.71
C ASP A 54 -20.42 -10.81 12.10
N ARG A 55 -20.60 -10.34 10.85
CA ARG A 55 -21.88 -10.47 10.12
C ARG A 55 -22.28 -11.92 9.87
N LEU A 56 -21.33 -12.80 9.57
CA LEU A 56 -21.61 -14.22 9.38
C LEU A 56 -22.04 -14.88 10.69
N ARG A 57 -21.37 -14.54 11.81
CA ARG A 57 -21.77 -15.00 13.15
C ARG A 57 -23.16 -14.50 13.54
N GLU A 58 -23.52 -13.26 13.22
CA GLU A 58 -24.89 -12.73 13.40
C GLU A 58 -25.94 -13.55 12.62
N LEU A 59 -25.56 -14.08 11.45
CA LEU A 59 -26.42 -14.92 10.61
C LEU A 59 -26.45 -16.39 11.05
N GLY A 60 -25.68 -16.76 12.08
CA GLY A 60 -25.59 -18.13 12.59
C GLY A 60 -24.61 -19.03 11.84
N GLU A 61 -23.81 -18.47 10.94
CA GLU A 61 -22.75 -19.16 10.20
C GLU A 61 -21.41 -18.99 10.92
N ASP A 62 -20.59 -20.05 10.93
CA ASP A 62 -19.26 -20.02 11.56
C ASP A 62 -18.18 -19.69 10.50
N PRO A 63 -17.61 -18.46 10.50
CA PRO A 63 -16.65 -18.03 9.48
C PRO A 63 -15.30 -18.76 9.56
N ASP A 64 -14.99 -19.43 10.67
CA ASP A 64 -13.73 -20.12 10.90
C ASP A 64 -13.78 -21.62 10.50
N ARG A 65 -14.92 -22.05 9.93
CA ARG A 65 -15.24 -23.47 9.66
C ARG A 65 -15.44 -23.80 8.17
N LEU A 66 -15.26 -22.80 7.30
CA LEU A 66 -15.25 -22.91 5.83
C LEU A 66 -13.84 -23.22 5.31
#